data_AF-A0A9D6E563-F1
#
_entry.id   AF-A0A9D6E563-F1
#
_cell.length_a   1.000
_cell.length_b   1.000
_cell.length_c   1.000
_cell.angle_alpha   90.00
_cell.angle_beta   90.00
_cell.angle_gamma   90.00
#
_symmetry.space_group_name_H-M   'P 1'
#
loop_
_entity.id
_entity.type
_entity.pdbx_description
1 polymer ?
#
loop_
_entity_poly.entity_id
_entity_poly.type
_entity_poly.pdbx_seq_one_letter_code
_entity_poly.pdbx_strand_id
1 'polypeptide(L)'
;RLLKGELSRDDPYGALQKKLGWELPGKDPTELAARWVEEMDGQGVERMVLMPGVVGDEESVSAAVKAYPERFTGYVMIDPTQDDAVSRAHRALTDLGLRGITLFPAMHHFYAWDERFFPVYEEANRQGVPVFVHFGILKMGIRDRLGIPSKFDMRFSNPLDLSLPAREFPEVQFIIPHFGCGFFRET
;
A
#
# COMPACT_ATOMS: atom_id res chain seq x y z
N ARG A 1 -5.30 -15.57 20.65
CA ARG A 1 -6.53 -16.08 21.32
C ARG A 1 -7.37 -14.92 21.92
N LEU A 2 -7.31 -13.69 21.37
CA LEU A 2 -7.76 -12.44 22.04
C LEU A 2 -9.03 -11.80 21.45
N LEU A 3 -9.69 -12.41 20.46
CA LEU A 3 -10.87 -11.86 19.77
C LEU A 3 -12.15 -12.70 19.90
N LYS A 4 -12.12 -13.81 20.66
CA LYS A 4 -13.35 -14.56 20.93
C LYS A 4 -14.11 -13.87 22.08
N GLY A 5 -14.91 -12.85 21.76
CA GLY A 5 -16.03 -12.43 22.60
C GLY A 5 -16.20 -10.94 22.96
N GLU A 6 -15.28 -10.04 22.58
CA GLU A 6 -15.29 -8.64 23.10
C GLU A 6 -15.55 -7.54 22.06
N LEU A 7 -15.60 -7.85 20.76
CA LEU A 7 -15.98 -6.85 19.76
C LEU A 7 -17.50 -6.84 19.65
N SER A 8 -18.12 -5.74 20.09
CA SER A 8 -19.53 -5.46 19.82
C SER A 8 -19.79 -5.56 18.31
N ARG A 9 -20.85 -6.25 17.90
CA ARG A 9 -21.28 -6.26 16.49
C ARG A 9 -21.72 -4.87 16.01
N ASP A 10 -22.17 -4.04 16.93
CA ASP A 10 -22.79 -2.74 16.65
C ASP A 10 -21.76 -1.60 16.65
N ASP A 11 -20.62 -1.78 17.34
CA ASP A 11 -19.50 -0.83 17.32
C ASP A 11 -18.14 -1.55 17.44
N PRO A 12 -17.70 -2.25 16.38
CA PRO A 12 -16.43 -2.96 16.38
C PRO A 12 -15.23 -2.01 16.43
N TYR A 13 -15.40 -0.73 16.04
CA TYR A 13 -14.32 0.24 15.92
C TYR A 13 -14.12 1.08 17.20
N GLY A 14 -15.17 1.46 17.93
CA GLY A 14 -15.04 2.17 19.21
C GLY A 14 -14.50 1.27 20.33
N ALA A 15 -14.87 -0.02 20.33
CA ALA A 15 -14.25 -1.02 21.22
C ALA A 15 -12.73 -1.16 20.95
N LEU A 16 -12.33 -1.06 19.69
CA LEU A 16 -10.93 -1.11 19.25
C LEU A 16 -10.15 0.13 19.68
N GLN A 17 -10.71 1.32 19.48
CA GLN A 17 -10.12 2.61 19.92
C GLN A 17 -9.80 2.61 21.41
N LYS A 18 -10.79 2.25 22.23
CA LYS A 18 -10.65 2.23 23.70
C LYS A 18 -9.59 1.23 24.18
N LYS A 19 -9.52 0.05 23.54
CA LYS A 19 -8.57 -1.01 23.93
C LYS A 19 -7.14 -0.71 23.50
N LEU A 20 -6.95 -0.02 22.38
CA LEU A 20 -5.62 0.30 21.85
C LEU A 20 -5.13 1.70 22.26
N GLY A 21 -5.98 2.53 22.84
CA GLY A 21 -5.68 3.94 23.10
C GLY A 21 -5.49 4.72 21.80
N TRP A 22 -6.18 4.31 20.74
CA TRP A 22 -6.04 4.87 19.40
C TRP A 22 -7.21 5.77 19.08
N GLU A 23 -6.91 6.85 18.39
CA GLU A 23 -7.90 7.63 17.67
C GLU A 23 -7.95 7.08 16.24
N LEU A 24 -9.12 6.59 15.82
CA LEU A 24 -9.31 6.25 14.40
C LEU A 24 -9.64 7.53 13.65
N PRO A 25 -9.15 7.68 12.41
CA PRO A 25 -9.54 8.80 11.57
C PRO A 25 -11.06 8.84 11.40
N GLY A 26 -11.58 10.06 11.22
CA GLY A 26 -12.98 10.29 10.87
C GLY A 26 -13.36 9.66 9.53
N LYS A 27 -14.64 9.76 9.17
CA LYS A 27 -15.13 9.24 7.89
C LYS A 27 -14.64 10.05 6.70
N ASP A 28 -14.28 11.31 6.92
CA ASP A 28 -13.73 12.19 5.90
C ASP A 28 -12.21 11.99 5.83
N PRO A 29 -11.67 11.46 4.71
CA PRO A 29 -10.23 11.27 4.55
C PRO A 29 -9.43 12.57 4.66
N THR A 30 -10.04 13.73 4.40
CA THR A 30 -9.37 15.02 4.41
C THR A 30 -9.02 15.50 5.82
N GLU A 31 -9.75 15.05 6.85
CA GLU A 31 -9.43 15.34 8.26
C GLU A 31 -8.11 14.67 8.66
N LEU A 32 -7.92 13.41 8.26
CA LEU A 32 -6.65 12.70 8.49
C LEU A 32 -5.52 13.33 7.68
N ALA A 33 -5.81 13.77 6.44
CA ALA A 33 -4.84 14.46 5.61
C ALA A 33 -4.36 15.78 6.26
N ALA A 34 -5.28 16.56 6.82
CA ALA A 34 -4.96 17.80 7.54
C ALA A 34 -4.05 17.55 8.74
N ARG A 35 -4.34 16.51 9.53
CA ARG A 35 -3.50 16.09 10.66
C ARG A 35 -2.09 15.70 10.22
N TRP A 36 -1.97 14.99 9.09
CA TRP A 36 -0.65 14.65 8.53
C TRP A 36 0.11 15.88 8.05
N VAL A 37 -0.56 16.87 7.46
CA VAL A 37 0.06 18.14 7.08
C VAL A 37 0.62 18.87 8.31
N GLU A 38 -0.14 18.94 9.40
CA GLU A 38 0.32 19.56 10.64
C GLU A 38 1.56 18.86 11.22
N GLU A 39 1.55 17.52 11.26
CA GLU A 39 2.72 16.75 11.71
C GLU A 39 3.92 16.97 10.78
N MET A 40 3.70 16.95 9.46
CA MET A 40 4.75 17.22 8.47
C MET A 40 5.38 18.60 8.67
N ASP A 41 4.57 19.64 8.93
CA ASP A 41 5.06 20.98 9.23
C ASP A 41 5.88 21.01 10.51
N GLY A 42 5.42 20.32 11.56
CA GLY A 42 6.13 20.18 12.83
C GLY A 42 7.48 19.47 12.71
N GLN A 43 7.61 18.53 11.77
CA GLN A 43 8.85 17.75 11.53
C GLN A 43 9.71 18.27 10.36
N GLY A 44 9.28 19.32 9.66
CA GLY A 44 9.98 19.85 8.49
C GLY A 44 9.94 18.93 7.26
N VAL A 45 8.90 18.10 7.13
CA VAL A 45 8.69 17.22 5.97
C VAL A 45 7.88 17.98 4.91
N GLU A 46 8.50 18.24 3.76
CA GLU A 46 7.87 19.04 2.70
C GLU A 46 6.75 18.27 1.98
N ARG A 47 7.01 17.01 1.60
CA ARG A 47 6.07 16.17 0.84
C ARG A 47 6.06 14.72 1.34
N MET A 48 4.92 14.06 1.16
CA MET A 48 4.74 12.66 1.52
C MET A 48 4.02 11.88 0.41
N VAL A 49 4.44 10.63 0.21
CA VAL A 49 3.71 9.67 -0.64
C VAL A 49 2.72 8.90 0.24
N LEU A 50 1.45 8.92 -0.13
CA LEU A 50 0.37 8.21 0.52
C LEU A 50 0.09 6.88 -0.19
N MET A 51 -0.11 5.82 0.57
CA MET A 51 -0.51 4.50 0.08
C MET A 51 -1.67 3.99 0.92
N PRO A 52 -2.72 3.41 0.32
CA PRO A 52 -3.82 2.86 1.09
C PRO A 52 -3.35 1.61 1.84
N GLY A 53 -3.94 1.37 3.02
CA GLY A 53 -3.60 0.20 3.84
C GLY A 53 -4.23 -1.10 3.33
N VAL A 54 -5.20 -1.01 2.42
CA VAL A 54 -5.95 -2.13 1.82
C VAL A 54 -6.31 -1.81 0.38
N VAL A 55 -6.51 -2.85 -0.44
CA VAL A 55 -7.10 -2.72 -1.78
C VAL A 55 -8.54 -2.19 -1.66
N GLY A 56 -8.92 -1.22 -2.49
CA GLY A 56 -10.27 -0.62 -2.49
C GLY A 56 -10.37 0.71 -1.77
N ASP A 57 -9.31 1.18 -1.12
CA ASP A 57 -9.31 2.46 -0.42
C ASP A 57 -8.61 3.58 -1.22
N GLU A 58 -8.44 3.42 -2.54
CA GLU A 58 -7.83 4.44 -3.41
C GLU A 58 -8.56 5.79 -3.42
N GLU A 59 -9.86 5.81 -3.11
CA GLU A 59 -10.64 7.05 -2.99
C GLU A 59 -10.22 7.90 -1.79
N SER A 60 -9.85 7.26 -0.67
CA SER A 60 -9.42 8.00 0.52
C SER A 60 -8.10 8.73 0.25
N VAL A 61 -7.17 8.06 -0.43
CA VAL A 61 -5.89 8.62 -0.86
C VAL A 61 -6.09 9.73 -1.89
N SER A 62 -6.95 9.51 -2.87
CA SER A 62 -7.34 10.52 -3.88
C SER A 62 -7.92 11.78 -3.24
N ALA A 63 -8.81 11.63 -2.25
CA ALA A 63 -9.37 12.76 -1.51
C ALA A 63 -8.29 13.56 -0.76
N ALA A 64 -7.36 12.88 -0.08
CA ALA A 64 -6.24 13.53 0.60
C ALA A 64 -5.32 14.28 -0.38
N VAL A 65 -4.98 13.67 -1.51
CA VAL A 65 -4.15 14.28 -2.56
C VAL A 65 -4.85 15.51 -3.15
N LYS A 66 -6.15 15.44 -3.44
CA LYS A 66 -6.91 16.58 -3.97
C LYS A 66 -7.02 17.74 -2.98
N ALA A 67 -7.11 17.44 -1.68
CA ALA A 67 -7.16 18.46 -0.63
C ALA A 67 -5.82 19.18 -0.45
N TYR A 68 -4.69 18.47 -0.60
CA TYR A 68 -3.35 19.02 -0.39
C TYR A 68 -2.35 18.58 -1.48
N PRO A 69 -2.55 18.98 -2.76
CA PRO A 69 -1.78 18.46 -3.89
C PRO A 69 -0.30 18.85 -3.87
N GLU A 70 0.04 19.96 -3.20
CA GLU A 70 1.44 20.37 -3.02
C GLU A 70 2.19 19.59 -1.94
N ARG A 71 1.45 18.87 -1.08
CA ARG A 71 2.00 18.11 0.06
C ARG A 71 1.98 16.61 -0.18
N PHE A 72 0.99 16.12 -0.93
CA PHE A 72 0.79 14.69 -1.12
C PHE A 72 0.88 14.25 -2.57
N THR A 73 1.51 13.10 -2.76
CA THR A 73 1.36 12.25 -3.95
C THR A 73 0.77 10.93 -3.51
N GLY A 74 -0.17 10.35 -4.25
CA GLY A 74 -0.84 9.12 -3.85
C GLY A 74 -0.55 7.97 -4.79
N TYR A 75 -0.36 6.76 -4.27
CA TYR A 75 -0.27 5.52 -5.04
C TYR A 75 -1.51 4.65 -4.79
N VAL A 76 -1.82 3.77 -5.73
CA VAL A 76 -2.88 2.76 -5.59
C VAL A 76 -2.28 1.42 -5.15
N MET A 77 -2.89 0.75 -4.17
CA MET A 77 -2.54 -0.63 -3.84
C MET A 77 -3.27 -1.59 -4.76
N ILE A 78 -2.52 -2.45 -5.46
CA ILE A 78 -3.07 -3.45 -6.38
C ILE A 78 -2.76 -4.85 -5.87
N ASP A 79 -3.79 -5.69 -5.89
CA ASP A 79 -3.65 -7.15 -5.83
C ASP A 79 -3.79 -7.69 -7.26
N PRO A 80 -2.69 -8.09 -7.91
CA PRO A 80 -2.73 -8.51 -9.30
C PRO A 80 -3.43 -9.88 -9.49
N THR A 81 -3.79 -10.57 -8.41
CA THR A 81 -4.55 -11.82 -8.46
C THR A 81 -6.05 -11.59 -8.62
N GLN A 82 -6.53 -10.35 -8.48
CA GLN A 82 -7.93 -9.99 -8.66
C GLN A 82 -8.25 -9.68 -10.13
N ASP A 83 -9.43 -10.10 -10.59
CA ASP A 83 -9.86 -9.95 -11.98
C ASP A 83 -9.91 -8.48 -12.45
N ASP A 84 -10.13 -7.54 -11.53
CA ASP A 84 -10.22 -6.10 -11.78
C ASP A 84 -8.89 -5.36 -11.59
N ALA A 85 -7.76 -6.04 -11.34
CA ALA A 85 -6.50 -5.41 -10.98
C ALA A 85 -6.05 -4.32 -11.97
N VAL A 86 -6.08 -4.62 -13.28
CA VAL A 86 -5.63 -3.69 -14.33
C VAL A 86 -6.63 -2.55 -14.52
N SER A 87 -7.93 -2.83 -14.51
CA SER A 87 -8.95 -1.79 -14.68
C SER A 87 -9.00 -0.84 -13.47
N ARG A 88 -8.76 -1.37 -12.26
CA ARG A 88 -8.58 -0.59 -11.03
C ARG A 88 -7.34 0.28 -11.09
N ALA A 89 -6.18 -0.28 -11.49
CA ALA A 89 -4.95 0.48 -11.68
C ALA A 89 -5.16 1.63 -12.68
N HIS A 90 -5.75 1.32 -13.84
CA HIS A 90 -6.07 2.33 -14.85
C HIS A 90 -6.92 3.47 -14.29
N ARG A 91 -8.08 3.15 -13.71
CA ARG A 91 -9.00 4.14 -13.12
C ARG A 91 -8.30 5.00 -12.06
N ALA A 92 -7.49 4.39 -11.20
CA ALA A 92 -6.76 5.09 -10.16
C ALA A 92 -5.77 6.12 -10.75
N LEU A 93 -5.06 5.74 -11.82
CA LEU A 93 -4.03 6.58 -12.45
C LEU A 93 -4.62 7.66 -13.36
N THR A 94 -5.75 7.41 -14.02
CA THR A 94 -6.39 8.38 -14.93
C THR A 94 -7.41 9.28 -14.25
N ASP A 95 -8.27 8.71 -13.40
CA ASP A 95 -9.48 9.40 -12.92
C ASP A 95 -9.28 9.93 -11.49
N LEU A 96 -8.49 9.22 -10.68
CA LEU A 96 -8.26 9.57 -9.27
C LEU A 96 -6.99 10.40 -9.06
N GLY A 97 -6.17 10.60 -10.11
CA GLY A 97 -4.96 11.42 -10.04
C GLY A 97 -3.83 10.78 -9.24
N LEU A 98 -3.89 9.47 -8.99
CA LEU A 98 -2.81 8.73 -8.35
C LEU A 98 -1.64 8.56 -9.33
N ARG A 99 -0.42 8.49 -8.78
CA ARG A 99 0.84 8.61 -9.54
C ARG A 99 1.81 7.46 -9.29
N GLY A 100 1.29 6.30 -8.90
CA GLY A 100 2.10 5.10 -8.68
C GLY A 100 1.27 3.90 -8.27
N ILE A 101 1.86 2.72 -8.38
CA ILE A 101 1.25 1.45 -7.98
C ILE A 101 2.07 0.88 -6.81
N THR A 102 1.37 0.31 -5.84
CA THR A 102 1.95 -0.37 -4.67
C THR A 102 1.53 -1.84 -4.68
N LEU A 103 2.50 -2.74 -4.59
CA LEU A 103 2.32 -4.18 -4.60
C LEU A 103 2.83 -4.82 -3.31
N PHE A 104 2.10 -5.82 -2.80
CA PHE A 104 2.48 -6.61 -1.64
C PHE A 104 2.50 -8.12 -1.96
N PRO A 105 3.54 -8.62 -2.64
CA PRO A 105 3.70 -10.05 -2.99
C PRO A 105 3.48 -11.03 -1.83
N ALA A 106 4.10 -10.80 -0.66
CA ALA A 106 3.91 -11.66 0.51
C ALA A 106 2.50 -11.61 1.09
N MET A 107 1.77 -10.50 0.90
CA MET A 107 0.39 -10.36 1.36
C MET A 107 -0.60 -11.06 0.44
N HIS A 108 -0.40 -10.94 -0.87
CA HIS A 108 -1.32 -11.40 -1.92
C HIS A 108 -0.91 -12.74 -2.55
N HIS A 109 0.20 -13.32 -2.12
CA HIS A 109 0.69 -14.65 -2.52
C HIS A 109 0.96 -14.81 -4.01
N PHE A 110 1.73 -13.88 -4.58
CA PHE A 110 2.17 -13.96 -5.96
C PHE A 110 3.67 -13.68 -6.10
N TYR A 111 4.32 -14.26 -7.11
CA TYR A 111 5.70 -13.94 -7.44
C TYR A 111 5.76 -12.74 -8.39
N ALA A 112 6.63 -11.77 -8.11
CA ALA A 112 6.70 -10.55 -8.91
C ALA A 112 7.20 -10.80 -10.35
N TRP A 113 7.93 -11.91 -10.60
CA TRP A 113 8.41 -12.33 -11.92
C TRP A 113 7.37 -13.09 -12.74
N ASP A 114 6.22 -13.46 -12.16
CA ASP A 114 5.22 -14.26 -12.86
C ASP A 114 4.52 -13.43 -13.95
N GLU A 115 4.71 -13.86 -15.20
CA GLU A 115 4.22 -13.17 -16.40
C GLU A 115 2.69 -12.96 -16.40
N ARG A 116 1.94 -13.77 -15.63
CA ARG A 116 0.49 -13.59 -15.46
C ARG A 116 0.13 -12.22 -14.88
N PHE A 117 1.04 -11.57 -14.17
CA PHE A 117 0.82 -10.28 -13.52
C PHE A 117 1.50 -9.11 -14.24
N PHE A 118 2.18 -9.37 -15.36
CA PHE A 118 2.79 -8.34 -16.19
C PHE A 118 1.81 -7.27 -16.69
N PRO A 119 0.52 -7.55 -16.93
CA PRO A 119 -0.44 -6.50 -17.28
C PRO A 119 -0.49 -5.31 -16.30
N VAL A 120 -0.14 -5.51 -15.01
CA VAL A 120 -0.03 -4.40 -14.05
C VAL A 120 1.22 -3.54 -14.31
N TYR A 121 2.34 -4.16 -14.69
CA TYR A 121 3.56 -3.43 -15.06
C TYR A 121 3.41 -2.74 -16.42
N GLU A 122 2.72 -3.36 -17.37
CA GLU A 122 2.35 -2.75 -18.65
C GLU A 122 1.52 -1.49 -18.45
N GLU A 123 0.54 -1.52 -17.55
CA GLU A 123 -0.25 -0.34 -17.21
C GLU A 123 0.61 0.74 -16.54
N ALA A 124 1.49 0.37 -15.60
CA ALA A 124 2.43 1.31 -15.00
C ALA A 124 3.33 1.99 -16.05
N ASN A 125 3.86 1.19 -16.97
CA ASN A 125 4.70 1.63 -18.08
C ASN A 125 3.95 2.59 -19.00
N ARG A 126 2.71 2.24 -19.39
CA ARG A 126 1.86 3.07 -20.25
C ARG A 126 1.56 4.43 -19.63
N GLN A 127 1.37 4.47 -18.31
CA GLN A 127 1.06 5.70 -17.57
C GLN A 127 2.32 6.47 -17.14
N GLY A 128 3.51 5.89 -17.31
CA GLY A 128 4.78 6.48 -16.88
C GLY A 128 4.85 6.68 -15.36
N VAL A 129 4.36 5.71 -14.58
CA VAL A 129 4.34 5.79 -13.11
C VAL A 129 5.21 4.71 -12.45
N PRO A 130 5.81 4.99 -11.29
CA PRO A 130 6.61 4.01 -10.56
C PRO A 130 5.77 2.87 -9.98
N VAL A 131 6.44 1.74 -9.76
CA VAL A 131 5.89 0.56 -9.09
C VAL A 131 6.67 0.28 -7.81
N PHE A 132 6.04 0.57 -6.68
CA PHE A 132 6.53 0.21 -5.36
C PHE A 132 6.21 -1.25 -5.08
N VAL A 133 7.21 -2.05 -4.73
CA VAL A 133 7.03 -3.49 -4.45
C VAL A 133 7.57 -3.80 -3.07
N HIS A 134 6.68 -4.16 -2.14
CA HIS A 134 7.07 -4.45 -0.78
C HIS A 134 7.79 -5.80 -0.67
N PHE A 135 9.12 -5.73 -0.66
CA PHE A 135 9.99 -6.85 -0.31
C PHE A 135 10.57 -6.75 1.09
N GLY A 136 11.07 -7.88 1.57
CA GLY A 136 11.53 -7.99 2.95
C GLY A 136 10.39 -8.18 3.96
N ILE A 137 10.77 -8.20 5.24
CA ILE A 137 9.88 -8.60 6.34
C ILE A 137 8.64 -7.70 6.41
N LEU A 138 7.48 -8.25 6.06
CA LEU A 138 6.19 -7.59 6.22
C LEU A 138 5.63 -7.90 7.61
N LYS A 139 5.46 -6.86 8.43
CA LYS A 139 4.77 -6.94 9.73
C LYS A 139 3.70 -5.87 9.83
N MET A 140 2.50 -6.27 10.23
CA MET A 140 1.40 -5.35 10.50
C MET A 140 1.11 -5.34 12.00
N GLY A 141 1.71 -4.39 12.72
CA GLY A 141 1.64 -4.35 14.19
C GLY A 141 0.22 -4.29 14.76
N ILE A 142 -0.75 -3.74 14.01
CA ILE A 142 -2.17 -3.78 14.41
C ILE A 142 -2.73 -5.20 14.48
N ARG A 143 -2.38 -6.06 13.52
CA ARG A 143 -2.83 -7.45 13.49
C ARG A 143 -2.24 -8.21 14.68
N ASP A 144 -0.98 -7.95 15.01
CA ASP A 144 -0.30 -8.55 16.17
C ASP A 144 -0.99 -8.15 17.48
N ARG A 145 -1.28 -6.85 17.67
CA ARG A 145 -2.01 -6.37 18.87
C ARG A 145 -3.42 -6.95 18.97
N LEU A 146 -4.05 -7.24 17.83
CA LEU A 146 -5.37 -7.87 17.77
C LEU A 146 -5.32 -9.39 17.80
N GLY A 147 -4.12 -9.99 17.80
CA GLY A 147 -3.95 -11.44 17.72
C GLY A 147 -4.59 -12.04 16.46
N ILE A 148 -4.66 -11.27 15.37
CA ILE A 148 -5.10 -11.71 14.06
C ILE A 148 -3.87 -12.28 13.35
N PRO A 149 -3.87 -13.57 12.97
CA PRO A 149 -2.73 -14.15 12.26
C PRO A 149 -2.46 -13.41 10.95
N SER A 150 -1.23 -12.96 10.77
CA SER A 150 -0.73 -12.47 9.49
C SER A 150 -0.36 -13.68 8.64
N LYS A 151 -1.08 -13.90 7.54
CA LYS A 151 -0.80 -15.01 6.61
C LYS A 151 0.22 -14.60 5.55
N PHE A 152 1.18 -13.75 5.92
CA PHE A 152 2.19 -13.29 4.96
C PHE A 152 3.18 -14.41 4.70
N ASP A 153 3.53 -14.60 3.44
CA ASP A 153 4.44 -15.63 3.02
C ASP A 153 5.69 -15.01 2.40
N MET A 154 6.78 -15.07 3.17
CA MET A 154 8.06 -14.47 2.82
C MET A 154 8.71 -15.06 1.57
N ARG A 155 8.24 -16.22 1.08
CA ARG A 155 8.71 -16.80 -0.17
C ARG A 155 8.43 -15.91 -1.39
N PHE A 156 7.42 -15.05 -1.29
CA PHE A 156 7.07 -14.09 -2.34
C PHE A 156 7.78 -12.74 -2.20
N SER A 157 8.66 -12.57 -1.20
CA SER A 157 9.27 -11.28 -0.87
C SER A 157 10.73 -11.13 -1.27
N ASN A 158 11.18 -11.83 -2.33
CA ASN A 158 12.55 -11.79 -2.81
C ASN A 158 12.77 -10.65 -3.83
N PRO A 159 13.66 -9.67 -3.57
CA PRO A 159 13.99 -8.61 -4.52
C PRO A 159 14.46 -9.08 -5.90
N LEU A 160 15.11 -10.24 -6.01
CA LEU A 160 15.54 -10.79 -7.30
C LEU A 160 14.38 -11.12 -8.23
N ASP A 161 13.15 -11.25 -7.70
CA ASP A 161 11.95 -11.45 -8.51
C ASP A 161 11.66 -10.26 -9.44
N LEU A 162 12.27 -9.09 -9.21
CA LEU A 162 12.19 -7.96 -10.14
C LEU A 162 13.20 -8.00 -11.28
N SER A 163 14.15 -8.95 -11.30
CA SER A 163 15.14 -9.04 -12.38
C SER A 163 14.50 -9.22 -13.76
N LEU A 164 13.46 -10.05 -13.86
CA LEU A 164 12.72 -10.27 -15.10
C LEU A 164 11.81 -9.07 -15.44
N PRO A 165 10.91 -8.60 -14.55
CA PRO A 165 10.11 -7.39 -14.82
C PRO A 165 10.93 -6.15 -15.19
N ALA A 166 12.06 -5.91 -14.52
CA ALA A 166 12.92 -4.77 -14.83
C ALA A 166 13.59 -4.87 -16.22
N ARG A 167 13.80 -6.10 -16.72
CA ARG A 167 14.29 -6.32 -18.08
C ARG A 167 13.20 -6.11 -19.13
N GLU A 168 11.99 -6.60 -18.87
CA GLU A 168 10.87 -6.50 -19.80
C GLU A 168 10.24 -5.09 -19.83
N PHE A 169 10.31 -4.37 -18.70
CA PHE A 169 9.76 -3.02 -18.52
C PHE A 169 10.85 -2.02 -18.08
N PRO A 170 11.84 -1.72 -18.94
CA PRO A 170 13.02 -0.93 -18.57
C PRO A 170 12.70 0.53 -18.20
N GLU A 171 11.56 1.06 -18.66
CA GLU A 171 11.11 2.42 -18.35
C GLU A 171 10.32 2.50 -17.03
N VAL A 172 9.93 1.36 -16.45
CA VAL A 172 9.23 1.33 -15.16
C VAL A 172 10.24 1.53 -14.03
N GLN A 173 10.01 2.57 -13.24
CA GLN A 173 10.80 2.81 -12.02
C GLN A 173 10.28 1.93 -10.89
N PHE A 174 11.00 0.85 -10.61
CA PHE A 174 10.72 -0.02 -9.47
C PHE A 174 11.30 0.56 -8.17
N ILE A 175 10.49 0.60 -7.11
CA ILE A 175 10.88 1.06 -5.78
C ILE A 175 10.82 -0.12 -4.81
N ILE A 176 11.95 -0.47 -4.22
CA ILE A 176 12.05 -1.50 -3.18
C ILE A 176 12.22 -0.79 -1.83
N PRO A 177 11.25 -0.87 -0.93
CA PRO A 177 11.36 -0.22 0.35
C PRO A 177 12.30 -0.98 1.30
N HIS A 178 12.73 -0.30 2.35
CA HIS A 178 13.53 -0.88 3.44
C HIS A 178 14.81 -1.59 2.98
N PHE A 179 15.35 -1.24 1.81
CA PHE A 179 16.49 -1.91 1.18
C PHE A 179 16.32 -3.44 1.07
N GLY A 180 15.08 -3.91 0.87
CA GLY A 180 14.78 -5.35 0.79
C GLY A 180 14.95 -6.11 2.12
N CYS A 181 14.94 -5.41 3.26
CA CYS A 181 15.19 -5.89 4.62
C CYS A 181 14.86 -7.38 4.85
N GLY A 182 15.91 -8.19 5.00
CA GLY A 182 15.83 -9.66 5.12
C GLY A 182 16.59 -10.41 4.02
N PHE A 183 16.95 -9.72 2.94
CA PHE A 183 17.71 -10.26 1.78
C PHE A 183 18.88 -9.32 1.42
N PHE A 184 19.81 -9.12 2.36
CA PHE A 184 20.96 -8.22 2.22
C PHE A 184 22.07 -8.71 1.28
N ARG A 185 21.97 -9.92 0.72
CA ARG A 185 22.96 -10.41 -0.25
C ARG A 185 22.61 -9.98 -1.67
N GLU A 186 21.39 -9.50 -1.86
CA GLU A 186 20.76 -9.25 -3.15
C GLU A 186 20.43 -7.76 -3.38
N THR A 187 20.72 -6.88 -2.42
CA THR A 187 20.58 -5.42 -2.51
C THR A 187 21.91 -4.69 -2.44
#